data_AF-A0A957NS94-F1
#
_entry.id   AF-A0A957NS94-F1
#
_cell.length_a   1.000
_cell.length_b   1.000
_cell.length_c   1.000
_cell.angle_alpha   90.00
_cell.angle_beta   90.00
_cell.angle_gamma   90.00
#
_symmetry.space_group_name_H-M   'P 1'
#
loop_
_entity.id
_entity.type
_entity.pdbx_description
1 polymer ?
#
loop_
_entity_poly.entity_id
_entity_poly.type
_entity_poly.pdbx_seq_one_letter_code
_entity_poly.pdbx_strand_id
1 'polypeptide(L)'
;VRLARDPKTGEQREVEEVHGLKIPDSYFVLDMGTAGVRHCFFELDNQTLTLEYTNANAKDYAGKIRILSTFYKGRYKELFPEAGASMWLLTVTTGSEARLQHLKRTAESVVGKNNRAADRYWFTTAAQIPLWEKYFSTALFDPIWLRGGDERRWSLDEVK
;
A
#
# COMPACT_ATOMS: atom_id res chain seq x y z
N VAL A 1 23.12 -4.10 -14.68
CA VAL A 1 22.57 -4.30 -16.04
C VAL A 1 22.56 -5.78 -16.33
N ARG A 2 21.41 -6.34 -16.72
CA ARG A 2 21.29 -7.76 -17.07
C ARG A 2 21.17 -7.85 -18.59
N LEU A 3 22.09 -8.57 -19.22
CA LEU A 3 22.04 -8.82 -20.66
C LEU A 3 21.07 -9.98 -20.91
N ALA A 4 19.98 -9.73 -21.61
CA ALA A 4 19.10 -10.78 -22.08
C ALA A 4 19.37 -11.03 -23.56
N ARG A 5 19.46 -12.32 -23.92
CA ARG A 5 19.65 -12.73 -25.31
C ARG A 5 18.29 -12.92 -25.96
N ASP A 6 18.04 -12.22 -27.06
CA ASP A 6 16.84 -12.42 -27.87
C ASP A 6 16.88 -13.84 -28.46
N PRO A 7 15.88 -14.71 -28.18
CA PRO A 7 15.89 -16.08 -28.64
C PRO A 7 15.62 -16.23 -30.15
N LYS A 8 15.15 -15.18 -30.84
CA LYS A 8 14.92 -15.17 -32.29
C LYS A 8 16.10 -14.61 -33.06
N THR A 9 16.74 -13.55 -32.57
CA THR A 9 17.83 -12.87 -33.29
C THR A 9 19.21 -13.20 -32.73
N GLY A 10 19.30 -13.75 -31.53
CA GLY A 10 20.55 -14.07 -30.85
C GLY A 10 21.30 -12.84 -30.30
N GLU A 11 20.78 -11.64 -30.53
CA GLU A 11 21.35 -10.37 -30.07
C GLU A 11 21.26 -10.25 -28.55
N GLN A 12 22.34 -9.78 -27.93
CA GLN A 12 22.31 -9.38 -26.53
C GLN A 12 21.79 -7.96 -26.43
N ARG A 13 20.67 -7.78 -25.74
CA ARG A 13 20.14 -6.46 -25.40
C ARG A 13 20.38 -6.22 -23.92
N GLU A 14 20.86 -5.03 -23.58
CA GLU A 14 20.75 -4.54 -22.21
C GLU A 14 19.27 -4.41 -21.89
N VAL A 15 18.80 -5.24 -20.97
CA VAL A 15 17.51 -4.99 -20.34
C VAL A 15 17.79 -3.90 -19.34
N GLU A 16 17.46 -2.66 -19.70
CA GLU A 16 17.09 -1.68 -18.68
C GLU A 16 15.90 -2.28 -17.94
N GLU A 17 16.19 -2.97 -16.83
CA GLU A 17 15.19 -3.20 -15.81
C GLU A 17 14.83 -1.83 -15.27
N VAL A 18 13.88 -1.18 -15.94
CA VAL A 18 13.13 -0.07 -15.38
C VAL A 18 12.33 -0.71 -14.26
N HIS A 19 12.97 -0.88 -13.10
CA HIS A 19 12.31 -0.99 -11.82
C HIS A 19 11.64 0.36 -11.60
N GLY A 20 10.58 0.64 -12.36
CA GLY A 20 9.66 1.70 -12.01
C GLY A 20 9.29 1.40 -10.57
N LEU A 21 9.65 2.31 -9.66
CA LEU A 21 9.21 2.18 -8.29
C LEU A 21 7.71 1.90 -8.38
N LYS A 22 7.25 0.82 -7.74
CA LYS A 22 5.81 0.61 -7.55
C LYS A 22 5.36 1.66 -6.53
N ILE A 23 5.28 2.92 -6.99
CA ILE A 23 4.86 4.07 -6.21
C ILE A 23 3.35 3.89 -5.98
N PRO A 24 2.84 4.16 -4.77
CA PRO A 24 1.41 4.24 -4.52
C PRO A 24 0.79 5.30 -5.44
N ASP A 25 -0.47 5.14 -5.80
CA ASP A 25 -1.16 6.01 -6.76
C ASP A 25 -1.17 7.48 -6.36
N SER A 26 -1.15 7.77 -5.05
CA SER A 26 -1.08 9.15 -4.56
C SER A 26 -0.41 9.25 -3.19
N TYR A 27 -0.05 10.48 -2.82
CA TYR A 27 0.46 10.85 -1.51
C TYR A 27 -0.26 12.10 -1.03
N PHE A 28 -0.65 12.11 0.24
CA PHE A 28 -1.24 13.28 0.89
C PHE A 28 -0.94 13.30 2.39
N VAL A 29 -1.20 14.44 3.01
CA VAL A 29 -0.97 14.68 4.43
C VAL A 29 -2.31 14.98 5.08
N LEU A 30 -2.62 14.26 6.16
CA LEU A 30 -3.78 14.50 7.00
C LEU A 30 -3.34 15.26 8.25
N ASP A 31 -3.86 16.47 8.41
CA ASP A 31 -3.78 17.21 9.66
C ASP A 31 -4.90 16.73 10.58
N MET A 32 -4.52 16.11 11.69
CA MET A 32 -5.43 15.57 12.70
C MET A 32 -5.56 16.52 13.91
N GLY A 33 -5.20 17.80 13.72
CA GLY A 33 -5.21 18.81 14.77
C GLY A 33 -4.27 18.43 15.92
N THR A 34 -4.83 18.28 17.12
CA THR A 34 -4.04 17.93 18.32
C THR A 34 -3.43 16.53 18.28
N ALA A 35 -3.95 15.63 17.41
CA ALA A 35 -3.40 14.29 17.22
C ALA A 35 -2.19 14.26 16.24
N GLY A 36 -1.79 15.42 15.73
CA GLY A 36 -0.61 15.58 14.87
C GLY A 36 -0.89 15.35 13.39
N VAL A 37 0.18 15.09 12.64
CA VAL A 37 0.14 14.99 11.17
C VAL A 37 0.41 13.55 10.73
N ARG A 38 -0.40 13.03 9.80
CA ARG A 38 -0.21 11.71 9.20
C ARG A 38 0.13 11.84 7.72
N HIS A 39 1.22 11.19 7.33
CA HIS A 39 1.62 11.09 5.93
C HIS A 39 1.09 9.78 5.34
N CYS A 40 0.21 9.93 4.37
CA CYS A 40 -0.58 8.85 3.80
C CYS A 40 -0.22 8.66 2.34
N PHE A 41 0.13 7.41 2.00
CA PHE A 41 0.13 6.92 0.65
C PHE A 41 -1.21 6.28 0.35
N PHE A 42 -1.68 6.45 -0.88
CA PHE A 42 -2.96 5.92 -1.33
C PHE A 42 -2.75 4.95 -2.47
N GLU A 43 -3.52 3.87 -2.46
CA GLU A 43 -3.51 2.82 -3.46
C GLU A 43 -4.95 2.44 -3.80
N LEU A 44 -5.28 2.44 -5.09
CA LEU A 44 -6.55 1.96 -5.61
C LEU A 44 -6.36 0.57 -6.24
N ASP A 45 -6.79 -0.46 -5.54
CA ASP A 45 -6.85 -1.82 -6.08
C ASP A 45 -8.08 -1.99 -6.98
N ASN A 46 -7.86 -1.83 -8.28
CA ASN A 46 -8.86 -2.11 -9.32
C ASN A 46 -8.95 -3.61 -9.68
N GLN A 47 -8.50 -4.51 -8.79
CA GLN A 47 -8.39 -5.96 -9.02
C GLN A 47 -7.48 -6.34 -10.21
N THR A 48 -6.64 -5.41 -10.66
CA THR A 48 -5.74 -5.60 -11.81
C THR A 48 -4.47 -6.35 -11.44
N LEU A 49 -4.07 -6.32 -10.17
CA LEU A 49 -2.91 -7.04 -9.65
C LEU A 49 -3.31 -8.42 -9.13
N THR A 50 -2.59 -9.44 -9.56
CA THR A 50 -2.61 -10.74 -8.86
C THR A 50 -2.04 -10.57 -7.45
N LEU A 51 -2.59 -11.28 -6.46
CA LEU A 51 -2.20 -11.14 -5.05
C LEU A 51 -0.73 -11.52 -4.83
N GLU A 52 -0.34 -12.67 -5.38
CA GLU A 52 1.02 -13.20 -5.34
C GLU A 52 1.24 -14.11 -6.56
N TYR A 53 2.42 -14.02 -7.17
CA TYR A 53 2.84 -14.92 -8.25
C TYR A 53 4.12 -15.66 -7.85
N THR A 54 4.30 -16.90 -8.32
CA THR A 54 5.54 -17.68 -8.12
C THR A 54 6.72 -17.23 -8.99
N ASN A 55 6.50 -16.31 -9.93
CA ASN A 55 7.52 -15.85 -10.87
C ASN A 55 8.00 -14.44 -10.48
N ALA A 56 9.31 -14.28 -10.31
CA ALA A 56 9.96 -13.05 -9.81
C ALA A 56 9.68 -11.79 -10.67
N ASN A 57 9.23 -11.97 -11.91
CA ASN A 57 9.00 -10.88 -12.87
C ASN A 57 7.54 -10.41 -12.96
N ALA A 58 6.61 -10.97 -12.17
CA ALA A 58 5.20 -10.58 -12.24
C ALA A 58 4.90 -9.34 -11.37
N LYS A 59 4.07 -8.43 -11.89
CA LYS A 59 3.51 -7.33 -11.11
C LYS A 59 2.43 -7.87 -10.15
N ASP A 60 2.84 -8.27 -8.95
CA ASP A 60 1.91 -8.65 -7.89
C ASP A 60 1.87 -7.62 -6.74
N TYR A 61 0.81 -7.73 -5.93
CA TYR A 61 0.61 -6.89 -4.75
C TYR A 61 1.67 -7.15 -3.68
N ALA A 62 2.03 -8.43 -3.43
CA ALA A 62 3.08 -8.81 -2.51
C ALA A 62 4.42 -8.10 -2.79
N GLY A 63 4.84 -8.05 -4.06
CA GLY A 63 6.03 -7.34 -4.50
C GLY A 63 5.93 -5.82 -4.31
N LYS A 64 4.74 -5.24 -4.44
CA LYS A 64 4.52 -3.81 -4.11
C LYS A 64 4.76 -3.56 -2.62
N ILE A 65 4.21 -4.40 -1.74
CA ILE A 65 4.42 -4.30 -0.28
C ILE A 65 5.90 -4.51 0.10
N ARG A 66 6.61 -5.45 -0.55
CA ARG A 66 8.05 -5.65 -0.34
C ARG A 66 8.85 -4.40 -0.70
N ILE A 67 8.59 -3.81 -1.87
CA ILE A 67 9.26 -2.58 -2.32
C ILE A 67 8.97 -1.42 -1.37
N LEU A 68 7.71 -1.23 -0.97
CA LEU A 68 7.32 -0.18 -0.02
C LEU A 68 7.96 -0.37 1.35
N SER A 69 8.03 -1.59 1.85
CA SER A 69 8.70 -1.91 3.12
C SER A 69 10.19 -1.59 3.07
N THR A 70 10.86 -1.87 1.93
CA THR A 70 12.27 -1.52 1.71
C THR A 70 12.44 0.00 1.58
N PHE A 71 11.56 0.66 0.84
CA PHE A 71 11.55 2.12 0.69
C PHE A 71 11.42 2.82 2.04
N TYR A 72 10.47 2.39 2.87
CA TYR A 72 10.27 2.92 4.22
C TYR A 72 11.52 2.79 5.10
N LYS A 73 12.20 1.64 5.06
CA LYS A 73 13.41 1.40 5.85
C LYS A 73 14.63 2.14 5.34
N GLY A 74 14.68 2.43 4.04
CA GLY A 74 15.77 3.14 3.40
C GLY A 74 15.45 4.61 3.23
N ARG A 75 15.19 5.00 1.98
CA ARG A 75 15.18 6.39 1.51
C ARG A 75 13.98 7.23 1.96
N TYR A 76 13.00 6.64 2.65
CA TYR A 76 11.80 7.36 3.06
C TYR A 76 12.11 8.62 3.86
N LYS A 77 12.99 8.53 4.86
CA LYS A 77 13.38 9.70 5.67
C LYS A 77 14.15 10.77 4.90
N GLU A 78 14.83 10.38 3.81
CA GLU A 78 15.53 11.32 2.93
C GLU A 78 14.53 12.12 2.08
N LEU A 79 13.51 11.45 1.55
CA LEU A 79 12.52 12.07 0.66
C LEU A 79 11.39 12.77 1.43
N PHE A 80 11.09 12.31 2.64
CA PHE A 80 10.03 12.82 3.50
C PHE A 80 10.57 13.13 4.91
N PRO A 81 11.51 14.08 5.06
CA PRO A 81 12.14 14.38 6.35
C PRO A 81 11.12 14.85 7.39
N GLU A 82 10.14 15.66 6.96
CA GLU A 82 9.03 16.19 7.77
C GLU A 82 8.11 15.07 8.30
N ALA A 83 8.04 13.93 7.61
CA ALA A 83 7.15 12.82 7.98
C ALA A 83 7.69 11.96 9.13
N GLY A 84 8.98 12.07 9.45
CA GLY A 84 9.63 11.28 10.48
C GLY A 84 9.42 9.76 10.30
N ALA A 85 8.65 9.15 11.21
CA ALA A 85 8.31 7.72 11.18
C ALA A 85 6.86 7.43 10.74
N SER A 86 6.07 8.47 10.44
CA SER A 86 4.67 8.36 10.03
C SER A 86 4.61 7.95 8.57
N MET A 87 4.42 6.67 8.26
CA MET A 87 4.05 6.22 6.92
C MET A 87 2.83 5.32 7.03
N TRP A 88 1.74 5.71 6.37
CA TRP A 88 0.50 4.94 6.29
C TRP A 88 0.23 4.61 4.82
N LEU A 89 -0.14 3.38 4.52
CA LEU A 89 -0.63 2.98 3.19
C LEU A 89 -2.11 2.67 3.28
N LEU A 90 -2.92 3.52 2.66
CA LEU A 90 -4.36 3.38 2.54
C LEU A 90 -4.68 2.70 1.21
N THR A 91 -5.18 1.47 1.26
CA THR A 91 -5.59 0.70 0.09
C THR A 91 -7.12 0.66 0.01
N VAL A 92 -7.67 1.18 -1.08
CA VAL A 92 -9.09 1.07 -1.41
C VAL A 92 -9.24 0.05 -2.53
N THR A 93 -10.00 -1.02 -2.30
CA THR A 93 -10.30 -1.98 -3.37
C THR A 93 -11.70 -1.74 -3.94
N THR A 94 -11.83 -1.83 -5.27
CA THR A 94 -13.13 -1.91 -5.94
C THR A 94 -13.69 -3.34 -5.93
N GLY A 95 -12.93 -4.30 -5.40
CA GLY A 95 -13.33 -5.69 -5.23
C GLY A 95 -14.23 -5.94 -4.02
N SER A 96 -14.54 -7.22 -3.80
CA SER A 96 -15.37 -7.67 -2.68
C SER A 96 -14.64 -7.62 -1.34
N GLU A 97 -15.38 -7.80 -0.24
CA GLU A 97 -14.79 -7.97 1.10
C GLU A 97 -13.78 -9.14 1.14
N ALA A 98 -14.00 -10.20 0.36
CA ALA A 98 -13.05 -11.30 0.25
C ALA A 98 -11.71 -10.85 -0.38
N ARG A 99 -11.76 -9.98 -1.40
CA ARG A 99 -10.56 -9.38 -1.99
C ARG A 99 -9.82 -8.52 -0.96
N LEU A 100 -10.55 -7.71 -0.21
CA LEU A 100 -10.01 -6.89 0.86
C LEU A 100 -9.25 -7.74 1.91
N GLN A 101 -9.86 -8.84 2.35
CA GLN A 101 -9.23 -9.77 3.30
C GLN A 101 -7.96 -10.41 2.73
N HIS A 102 -7.95 -10.74 1.44
CA HIS A 102 -6.76 -11.26 0.80
C HIS A 102 -5.64 -10.22 0.72
N LEU A 103 -5.93 -8.96 0.35
CA LEU A 103 -4.94 -7.89 0.33
C LEU A 103 -4.30 -7.69 1.71
N LYS A 104 -5.13 -7.65 2.77
CA LYS A 104 -4.67 -7.57 4.15
C LYS A 104 -3.74 -8.72 4.51
N ARG A 105 -4.17 -9.96 4.28
CA ARG A 105 -3.36 -11.16 4.57
C ARG A 105 -2.04 -11.17 3.80
N THR A 106 -2.04 -10.74 2.54
CA THR A 106 -0.81 -10.64 1.74
C THR A 106 0.15 -9.62 2.34
N ALA A 107 -0.33 -8.43 2.73
CA ALA A 107 0.51 -7.43 3.37
C ALA A 107 1.07 -7.93 4.72
N GLU A 108 0.23 -8.55 5.55
CA GLU A 108 0.63 -9.15 6.83
C GLU A 108 1.64 -10.29 6.65
N SER A 109 1.50 -11.10 5.60
CA SER A 109 2.46 -12.16 5.29
C SER A 109 3.83 -11.62 4.88
N VAL A 110 3.86 -10.48 4.18
CA VAL A 110 5.12 -9.83 3.75
C VAL A 110 5.82 -9.14 4.92
N VAL A 111 5.06 -8.45 5.78
CA VAL A 111 5.61 -7.59 6.85
C VAL A 111 5.81 -8.36 8.16
N GLY A 112 5.03 -9.43 8.35
CA GLY A 112 4.86 -10.18 9.58
C GLY A 112 3.68 -9.65 10.40
N LYS A 113 2.67 -10.48 10.65
CA LYS A 113 1.44 -10.11 11.37
C LYS A 113 1.70 -9.48 12.75
N ASN A 114 2.72 -9.95 13.47
CA ASN A 114 3.06 -9.46 14.82
C ASN A 114 4.05 -8.28 14.79
N ASN A 115 4.44 -7.80 13.61
CA ASN A 115 5.33 -6.66 13.47
C ASN A 115 4.52 -5.37 13.55
N ARG A 116 4.91 -4.41 14.40
CA ARG A 116 4.26 -3.08 14.48
C ARG A 116 4.22 -2.34 13.14
N ALA A 117 5.09 -2.69 12.19
CA ALA A 117 5.02 -2.14 10.84
C ALA A 117 3.74 -2.56 10.09
N ALA A 118 3.06 -3.64 10.49
CA ALA A 118 1.78 -4.07 9.91
C ALA A 118 0.64 -3.09 10.18
N ASP A 119 0.67 -2.38 11.32
CA ASP A 119 -0.34 -1.38 11.71
C ASP A 119 -0.44 -0.18 10.74
N ARG A 120 0.49 -0.08 9.78
CA ARG A 120 0.57 1.00 8.80
C ARG A 120 -0.19 0.72 7.52
N TYR A 121 -0.63 -0.52 7.32
CA TYR A 121 -1.36 -0.94 6.12
C TYR A 121 -2.84 -0.98 6.45
N TRP A 122 -3.61 -0.14 5.76
CA TRP A 122 -5.04 0.08 6.01
C TRP A 122 -5.82 -0.26 4.74
N PHE A 123 -6.97 -0.88 4.92
CA PHE A 123 -7.74 -1.46 3.83
C PHE A 123 -9.21 -1.11 3.97
N THR A 124 -9.85 -0.66 2.90
CA THR A 124 -11.30 -0.50 2.82
C THR A 124 -11.81 -0.85 1.42
N THR A 125 -13.12 -1.02 1.28
CA THR A 125 -13.76 -1.18 -0.03
C THR A 125 -14.34 0.14 -0.51
N ALA A 126 -14.39 0.35 -1.82
CA ALA A 126 -15.01 1.55 -2.39
C ALA A 126 -16.47 1.72 -1.94
N ALA A 127 -17.19 0.63 -1.66
CA ALA A 127 -18.57 0.66 -1.16
C ALA A 127 -18.72 1.26 0.25
N GLN A 128 -17.65 1.32 1.04
CA GLN A 128 -17.64 1.91 2.38
C GLN A 128 -17.33 3.41 2.36
N ILE A 129 -16.84 3.92 1.24
CA ILE A 129 -16.57 5.34 1.04
C ILE A 129 -17.84 5.98 0.49
N PRO A 130 -18.51 6.88 1.22
CA PRO A 130 -19.76 7.45 0.77
C PRO A 130 -19.54 8.49 -0.32
N LEU A 131 -20.64 8.87 -0.94
CA LEU A 131 -20.68 9.94 -1.92
C LEU A 131 -20.21 11.27 -1.31
N TRP A 132 -19.78 12.18 -2.19
CA TRP A 132 -19.09 13.44 -1.89
C TRP A 132 -19.64 14.24 -0.69
N GLU A 133 -20.97 14.26 -0.53
CA GLU A 133 -21.68 14.99 0.53
C GLU A 133 -21.32 14.56 1.96
N LYS A 134 -20.90 13.31 2.16
CA LYS A 134 -20.47 12.75 3.47
C LYS A 134 -19.03 12.24 3.45
N TYR A 135 -18.30 12.51 2.37
CA TYR A 135 -17.00 11.93 2.11
C TYR A 135 -16.01 12.18 3.25
N PHE A 136 -15.84 13.44 3.65
CA PHE A 136 -14.89 13.80 4.70
C PHE A 136 -15.29 13.28 6.08
N SER A 137 -16.59 13.28 6.40
CA SER A 137 -17.06 12.79 7.70
C SER A 137 -16.82 11.28 7.84
N THR A 138 -17.08 10.51 6.80
CA THR A 138 -17.05 9.05 6.90
C THR A 138 -15.68 8.47 6.60
N ALA A 139 -14.97 8.97 5.59
CA ALA A 139 -13.67 8.42 5.24
C ALA A 139 -12.63 8.61 6.36
N LEU A 140 -12.78 9.67 7.16
CA LEU A 140 -11.89 10.01 8.26
C LEU A 140 -12.37 9.54 9.64
N PHE A 141 -13.67 9.64 9.93
CA PHE A 141 -14.20 9.45 11.29
C PHE A 141 -15.04 8.17 11.48
N ASP A 142 -15.50 7.53 10.40
CA ASP A 142 -16.23 6.26 10.54
C ASP A 142 -15.25 5.07 10.58
N PRO A 143 -15.56 4.03 11.37
CA PRO A 143 -14.73 2.85 11.49
C PRO A 143 -14.89 1.92 10.28
N ILE A 144 -14.34 2.34 9.15
CA ILE A 144 -14.45 1.63 7.86
C ILE A 144 -13.16 0.90 7.47
N TRP A 145 -12.05 1.15 8.15
CA TRP A 145 -10.74 0.65 7.75
C TRP A 145 -10.34 -0.61 8.51
N LEU A 146 -9.97 -1.68 7.81
CA LEU A 146 -9.23 -2.77 8.41
C LEU A 146 -7.75 -2.44 8.46
N ARG A 147 -7.17 -2.54 9.65
CA ARG A 147 -5.76 -2.31 9.90
C ARG A 147 -5.00 -3.63 9.93
N GLY A 148 -3.81 -3.69 9.34
CA GLY A 148 -2.93 -4.85 9.50
C GLY A 148 -2.64 -5.13 10.97
N GLY A 149 -2.63 -6.41 11.36
CA GLY A 149 -2.42 -6.84 12.75
C GLY A 149 -3.67 -6.80 13.63
N ASP A 150 -4.80 -6.26 13.15
CA ASP A 150 -6.09 -6.23 13.85
C ASP A 150 -7.22 -6.77 12.93
N GLU A 151 -8.32 -7.24 13.50
CA GLU A 151 -9.51 -7.69 12.75
C GLU A 151 -10.70 -6.74 12.92
N ARG A 152 -10.65 -5.82 13.91
CA ARG A 152 -11.64 -4.75 14.07
C ARG A 152 -11.48 -3.71 12.96
N ARG A 153 -12.57 -3.02 12.61
CA ARG A 153 -12.52 -1.80 11.81
C ARG A 153 -12.21 -0.56 12.65
N TRP A 154 -11.47 0.34 12.05
CA TRP A 154 -10.90 1.52 12.68
C TRP A 154 -11.28 2.76 11.90
N SER A 155 -11.40 3.85 12.65
CA SER A 155 -11.41 5.18 12.08
C SER A 155 -9.97 5.69 11.91
N LEU A 156 -9.73 6.56 10.92
CA LEU A 156 -8.42 7.17 10.74
C LEU A 156 -8.10 8.19 11.83
N ASP A 157 -9.10 8.74 12.53
CA ASP A 157 -8.87 9.65 13.66
C ASP A 157 -8.56 8.95 14.99
N GLU A 158 -8.83 7.65 15.10
CA GLU A 158 -8.46 6.89 16.29
C GLU A 158 -6.94 6.90 16.49
N VAL A 159 -6.52 7.32 17.68
CA VAL A 159 -5.15 7.25 18.17
C VAL A 159 -5.09 6.09 19.17
N LYS A 160 -4.24 5.09 18.91
CA LYS A 160 -3.84 4.09 19.91
C LYS A 160 -2.35 4.20 20.17
#